data_AF-A0A937P4V4-F1
#
_entry.id   AF-A0A937P4V4-F1
#
_cell.length_a   1.000
_cell.length_b   1.000
_cell.length_c   1.000
_cell.angle_alpha   90.00
_cell.angle_beta   90.00
_cell.angle_gamma   90.00
#
_symmetry.space_group_name_H-M   'P 1'
#
loop_
_entity.id
_entity.type
_entity.pdbx_description
1 polymer ?
#
loop_
_entity_poly.entity_id
_entity_poly.type
_entity_poly.pdbx_seq_one_letter_code
_entity_poly.pdbx_strand_id
1 'polypeptide(L)' 'QARIKAGLSQGQLAEKVGCRTATISDLERGKASAGSELIDKICQILKLKLN' A
#
# COMPACT_ATOMS: atom_id res chain seq x y z
N GLN A 1 -5.77 4.56 -6.17
CA GLN A 1 -4.80 5.25 -7.04
C GLN A 1 -3.57 5.85 -6.34
N ALA A 2 -3.49 5.85 -4.98
CA ALA A 2 -2.33 6.24 -4.15
C ALA A 2 -0.94 6.13 -4.80
N ARG A 3 -0.53 4.87 -5.00
CA ARG A 3 0.81 4.50 -5.49
C ARG A 3 1.17 4.99 -6.89
N ILE A 4 0.18 5.14 -7.77
CA ILE A 4 0.42 5.59 -9.16
C ILE A 4 0.86 7.05 -9.15
N LYS A 5 0.24 7.88 -8.30
CA LYS A 5 0.66 9.28 -8.10
C LYS A 5 2.07 9.40 -7.50
N ALA A 6 2.50 8.37 -6.78
CA ALA A 6 3.86 8.25 -6.27
C ALA A 6 4.85 7.58 -7.26
N GLY A 7 4.42 7.25 -8.48
CA GLY A 7 5.25 6.61 -9.50
C GLY A 7 5.60 5.14 -9.21
N LEU A 8 4.80 4.45 -8.40
CA LEU A 8 5.07 3.08 -7.93
C LEU A 8 4.15 2.04 -8.58
N SER A 9 4.75 0.94 -9.02
CA SER A 9 4.03 -0.31 -9.32
C SER A 9 3.53 -0.98 -8.02
N GLN A 10 2.63 -1.96 -8.14
CA GLN A 10 2.20 -2.75 -6.98
C GLN A 10 3.38 -3.49 -6.34
N GLY A 11 4.28 -4.04 -7.16
CA GLY A 11 5.48 -4.74 -6.68
C GLY A 11 6.43 -3.83 -5.91
N GLN A 12 6.68 -2.62 -6.44
CA GLN A 12 7.55 -1.64 -5.79
C GLN A 12 6.97 -1.14 -4.46
N LEU A 13 5.65 -0.94 -4.39
CA LEU A 13 5.01 -0.60 -3.10
C LEU A 13 5.10 -1.78 -2.13
N ALA A 14 4.84 -3.01 -2.60
CA ALA A 14 4.89 -4.21 -1.77
C ALA A 14 6.29 -4.44 -1.17
N GLU A 15 7.34 -4.27 -1.97
CA GLU A 15 8.73 -4.35 -1.54
C GLU A 15 9.05 -3.31 -0.46
N LYS A 16 8.67 -2.05 -0.67
CA LYS A 16 8.90 -0.97 0.31
C LYS A 16 8.16 -1.17 1.63
N VAL A 17 6.97 -1.78 1.57
CA VAL A 17 6.14 -2.06 2.75
C VAL A 17 6.56 -3.35 3.45
N GLY A 18 7.24 -4.26 2.74
CA GLY A 18 7.61 -5.59 3.25
C GLY A 18 6.47 -6.60 3.19
N CYS A 19 5.65 -6.57 2.13
CA CYS A 19 4.53 -7.50 1.95
C CYS A 19 4.54 -8.13 0.54
N ARG A 20 3.61 -9.05 0.28
CA ARG A 20 3.45 -9.67 -1.04
C ARG A 20 2.73 -8.70 -1.99
N THR A 21 3.09 -8.72 -3.27
CA THR A 21 2.38 -7.93 -4.30
C THR A 21 0.88 -8.25 -4.35
N ALA A 22 0.51 -9.51 -4.10
CA ALA A 22 -0.89 -9.93 -3.95
C ALA A 22 -1.62 -9.19 -2.83
N THR A 23 -0.96 -8.90 -1.69
CA THR A 23 -1.53 -8.13 -0.59
C THR A 23 -1.92 -6.72 -1.03
N ILE A 24 -1.05 -6.02 -1.77
CA ILE A 24 -1.37 -4.71 -2.35
C ILE A 24 -2.53 -4.82 -3.35
N SER A 25 -2.50 -5.86 -4.18
CA SER A 25 -3.52 -6.18 -5.19
C SER A 25 -4.91 -6.36 -4.56
N ASP A 26 -4.99 -7.08 -3.44
CA ASP A 26 -6.23 -7.35 -2.71
C ASP A 26 -6.75 -6.11 -1.98
N LEU A 27 -5.84 -5.33 -1.37
CA LEU A 27 -6.18 -4.05 -0.73
C LEU A 27 -6.79 -3.07 -1.73
N GLU A 28 -6.19 -2.93 -2.90
CA GLU A 28 -6.71 -2.02 -3.94
C GLU A 28 -8.06 -2.46 -4.51
N ARG A 29 -8.40 -3.74 -4.39
CA ARG A 29 -9.71 -4.30 -4.81
C ARG A 29 -10.72 -4.40 -3.67
N GLY A 30 -10.36 -3.98 -2.46
CA GLY A 30 -11.22 -4.09 -1.27
C GLY A 30 -11.46 -5.54 -0.82
N LYS A 31 -10.62 -6.49 -1.24
CA LYS A 31 -10.75 -7.93 -0.90
C LYS A 31 -10.09 -8.31 0.43
N ALA A 32 -9.24 -7.44 0.96
CA ALA A 32 -8.55 -7.65 2.22
C ALA A 32 -8.55 -6.36 3.05
N SER A 33 -8.70 -6.51 4.36
CA SER A 33 -8.39 -5.47 5.33
C SER A 33 -6.96 -5.66 5.81
N ALA A 34 -6.17 -4.59 5.80
CA ALA A 34 -4.82 -4.58 6.32
C ALA A 34 -4.83 -4.24 7.81
N GLY A 35 -3.86 -4.79 8.55
CA GLY A 35 -3.58 -4.32 9.91
C GLY A 35 -3.08 -2.87 9.91
N SER A 36 -3.24 -2.18 11.04
CA SER A 36 -2.84 -0.78 11.22
C SER A 36 -1.39 -0.52 10.84
N GLU A 37 -0.47 -1.41 11.21
CA GLU A 37 0.95 -1.30 10.88
C GLU A 37 1.22 -1.23 9.37
N LEU A 38 0.51 -2.05 8.58
CA LEU A 38 0.66 -2.07 7.13
C LEU A 38 0.09 -0.79 6.51
N ILE A 39 -1.05 -0.32 7.02
CA ILE A 39 -1.66 0.94 6.59
C ILE A 39 -0.73 2.12 6.90
N ASP A 40 -0.15 2.17 8.10
CA ASP A 40 0.78 3.22 8.51
C ASP A 40 2.00 3.27 7.58
N LYS A 41 2.61 2.12 7.29
CA LYS A 41 3.73 2.02 6.34
C LYS A 41 3.34 2.50 4.95
N ILE A 42 2.18 2.08 4.44
CA ILE A 42 1.67 2.53 3.13
C ILE A 42 1.47 4.05 3.15
N CYS A 43 0.85 4.61 4.19
CA CYS A 43 0.62 6.04 4.31
C CYS A 43 1.93 6.83 4.38
N GLN A 44 2.94 6.35 5.11
CA GLN A 44 4.26 6.98 5.17
C GLN A 44 4.95 7.01 3.79
N ILE A 45 4.96 5.87 3.09
CA ILE A 45 5.58 5.75 1.75
C ILE A 45 4.87 6.64 0.73
N LEU A 46 3.53 6.70 0.80
CA LEU A 46 2.71 7.47 -0.12
C LEU A 46 2.51 8.93 0.31
N LYS A 47 3.07 9.35 1.45
CA LYS A 47 2.90 10.68 2.05
C LYS A 47 1.42 11.06 2.23
N LEU A 48 0.59 10.12 2.64
CA LEU A 48 -0.82 10.31 2.92
C LEU A 48 -1.03 10.57 4.41
N LYS A 49 -1.91 11.52 4.75
CA LYS A 49 -2.42 11.66 6.12
C LYS A 49 -3.58 10.68 6.31
N LEU A 50 -3.53 9.91 7.39
CA LEU A 50 -4.72 9.27 7.94
C LEU A 50 -5.57 10.37 8.58
N ASN A 51 -6.77 10.60 8.03
CA ASN A 51 -7.80 11.48 8.59
C ASN A 51 -9.03 10.62 8.89
#